data_AF-A0A7W1HJM3-F1
#
_entry.id   AF-A0A7W1HJM3-F1
#
_cell.length_a   1.000
_cell.length_b   1.000
_cell.length_c   1.000
_cell.angle_alpha   90.00
_cell.angle_beta   90.00
_cell.angle_gamma   90.00
#
_symmetry.space_group_name_H-M   'P 1'
#
loop_
_entity.id
_entity.type
_entity.pdbx_description
1 polymer ?
#
loop_
_entity_poly.entity_id
_entity_poly.type
_entity_poly.pdbx_seq_one_letter_code
_entity_poly.pdbx_strand_id
1 'polypeptide(L)'
;GLSDPVPADRLPDLEHWMDDVRAVIDDVGAPHVDLMGVGAGATMVLPFAATHPERVDRIVLVNAYGRLSRAPDYPAGFPPQLRDRILATAYTDPEAAAVLSGVDGTRQFFDWWLRYQRQSVSPGVAAVMRRMMFDVDVRSVLASIQAPTLVVHRRDDQWIRVDHGRYLAAHIPGAELVELDGDEDLFFQGDVDELLGTVEQFLRGVRRPVEAERVLATIMFTDLVGSTPLAAGLGDSRWRQLLDDHDDIVERTITAHGGRKINTTGDGVLALFDGTARAIRAAAAIRDELGAIGLQVRAGVHVGEVERRRLDVGGIAVNIAARIMSEAAAGEVRVSRVVRDLVAGSGLVFMERGVTELKGVPGEFELFAAAV
;
A
#
# COMPACT_ATOMS: atom_id res chain seq x y z
N GLY A 1 8.04 23.56 -2.48
CA GLY A 1 8.91 23.05 -1.39
C GLY A 1 10.27 23.71 -1.53
N LEU A 2 11.03 23.80 -0.45
CA LEU A 2 12.43 24.25 -0.49
C LEU A 2 13.39 23.14 -0.98
N SER A 3 12.90 21.90 -1.10
CA SER A 3 13.58 20.79 -1.77
C SER A 3 13.39 20.86 -3.28
N ASP A 4 14.32 20.25 -4.02
CA ASP A 4 14.24 20.16 -5.49
C ASP A 4 12.88 19.59 -5.92
N PRO A 5 12.17 20.26 -6.84
CA PRO A 5 10.84 19.82 -7.24
C PRO A 5 10.93 18.51 -8.02
N VAL A 6 10.19 17.50 -7.56
CA VAL A 6 9.96 16.27 -8.32
C VAL A 6 8.94 16.57 -9.42
N PRO A 7 9.23 16.25 -10.70
CA PRO A 7 8.27 16.41 -11.78
C PRO A 7 6.97 15.64 -11.54
N ALA A 8 5.85 16.17 -12.03
CA ALA A 8 4.52 15.60 -11.79
C ALA A 8 4.35 14.17 -12.35
N ASP A 9 5.11 13.82 -13.38
CA ASP A 9 5.16 12.49 -14.01
C ASP A 9 6.10 11.51 -13.28
N ARG A 10 6.82 11.97 -12.26
CA ARG A 10 7.76 11.18 -11.46
C ARG A 10 7.49 11.28 -9.96
N LEU A 11 6.27 11.65 -9.58
CA LEU A 11 5.92 11.71 -8.17
C LEU A 11 6.04 10.33 -7.53
N PRO A 12 6.59 10.25 -6.31
CA PRO A 12 6.67 9.00 -5.57
C PRO A 12 5.27 8.40 -5.39
N ASP A 13 5.16 7.10 -5.62
CA ASP A 13 3.98 6.32 -5.28
C ASP A 13 4.02 5.92 -3.79
N LEU A 14 2.98 5.21 -3.35
CA LEU A 14 2.85 4.77 -1.95
C LEU A 14 4.05 3.95 -1.46
N GLU A 15 4.67 3.19 -2.35
CA GLU A 15 5.77 2.30 -2.04
C GLU A 15 7.08 3.08 -1.83
N HIS A 16 7.34 4.11 -2.65
CA HIS A 16 8.45 5.03 -2.42
C HIS A 16 8.31 5.76 -1.08
N TRP A 17 7.09 6.12 -0.69
CA TRP A 17 6.83 6.72 0.62
C TRP A 17 7.08 5.76 1.78
N MET A 18 6.78 4.46 1.62
CA MET A 18 7.15 3.44 2.61
C MET A 18 8.67 3.27 2.70
N ASP A 19 9.37 3.33 1.57
CA ASP A 19 10.83 3.28 1.54
C ASP A 19 11.46 4.51 2.22
N ASP A 20 10.87 5.70 2.10
CA ASP A 20 11.32 6.89 2.82
C ASP A 20 11.21 6.70 4.34
N VAL A 21 10.11 6.12 4.83
CA VAL A 21 9.95 5.77 6.26
C VAL A 21 11.05 4.80 6.68
N ARG A 22 11.28 3.74 5.91
CA ARG A 22 12.34 2.75 6.18
C ARG A 22 13.72 3.40 6.22
N ALA A 23 14.04 4.23 5.24
CA ALA A 23 15.33 4.89 5.10
C ALA A 23 15.64 5.79 6.31
N VAL A 24 14.66 6.55 6.80
CA VAL A 24 14.84 7.39 8.00
C VAL A 24 15.06 6.54 9.25
N ILE A 25 14.28 5.46 9.44
CA ILE A 25 14.45 4.57 10.60
C ILE A 25 15.84 3.92 10.58
N ASP A 26 16.28 3.44 9.41
CA ASP A 26 17.57 2.79 9.23
C ASP A 26 18.74 3.78 9.45
N ASP A 27 18.65 5.02 8.95
CA ASP A 27 19.67 6.08 9.14
C ASP A 27 19.83 6.47 10.61
N VAL A 28 18.72 6.57 11.34
CA VAL A 28 18.73 6.82 12.80
C VAL A 28 19.30 5.62 13.58
N GLY A 29 19.37 4.44 12.97
CA GLY A 29 19.83 3.22 13.62
C GLY A 29 18.83 2.68 14.65
N ALA A 30 17.54 3.03 14.52
CA ALA A 30 16.50 2.58 15.42
C ALA A 30 16.02 1.16 15.01
N PRO A 31 16.13 0.15 15.90
CA PRO A 31 15.63 -1.19 15.59
C PRO A 31 14.10 -1.21 15.51
N HIS A 32 13.43 -0.39 16.34
CA HIS A 32 11.97 -0.25 16.43
C HIS A 32 11.60 1.22 16.66
N VAL A 33 10.42 1.63 16.20
CA VAL A 33 9.90 3.00 16.38
C VAL A 33 8.41 3.02 16.72
N ASP A 34 7.96 4.06 17.41
CA ASP A 34 6.55 4.44 17.47
C ASP A 34 6.24 5.34 16.25
N LEU A 35 5.18 5.05 15.50
CA LEU A 35 4.80 5.81 14.29
C LEU A 35 3.56 6.66 14.53
N MET A 36 3.55 7.89 14.02
CA MET A 36 2.40 8.78 14.04
C MET A 36 1.95 9.13 12.62
N GLY A 37 0.72 8.77 12.25
CA GLY A 37 0.10 9.07 10.96
C GLY A 37 -1.01 10.10 11.12
N VAL A 38 -0.83 11.29 10.56
CA VAL A 38 -1.85 12.36 10.57
C VAL A 38 -2.52 12.45 9.21
N GLY A 39 -3.85 12.35 9.16
CA GLY A 39 -4.60 12.42 7.90
C GLY A 39 -4.09 11.44 6.86
N ALA A 40 -3.61 11.97 5.72
CA ALA A 40 -3.00 11.19 4.65
C ALA A 40 -1.74 10.42 5.08
N GLY A 41 -1.04 10.84 6.15
CA GLY A 41 0.12 10.12 6.67
C GLY A 41 -0.20 8.69 7.12
N ALA A 42 -1.46 8.42 7.49
CA ALA A 42 -1.91 7.08 7.84
C ALA A 42 -1.81 6.09 6.67
N THR A 43 -1.96 6.56 5.42
CA THR A 43 -1.85 5.66 4.25
C THR A 43 -0.43 5.16 4.04
N MET A 44 0.59 5.84 4.58
CA MET A 44 1.98 5.37 4.60
C MET A 44 2.26 4.47 5.81
N VAL A 45 1.82 4.91 7.00
CA VAL A 45 2.10 4.23 8.27
C VAL A 45 1.45 2.85 8.34
N LEU A 46 0.21 2.70 7.87
CA LEU A 46 -0.54 1.45 7.97
C LEU A 46 0.06 0.31 7.13
N PRO A 47 0.30 0.46 5.81
CA PRO A 47 1.00 -0.56 5.04
C PRO A 47 2.41 -0.85 5.53
N PHE A 48 3.16 0.18 5.96
CA PHE A 48 4.49 -0.02 6.52
C PHE A 48 4.45 -0.92 7.76
N ALA A 49 3.57 -0.64 8.72
CA ALA A 49 3.44 -1.43 9.93
C ALA A 49 2.90 -2.85 9.67
N ALA A 50 2.06 -3.04 8.66
CA ALA A 50 1.58 -4.37 8.27
C ALA A 50 2.69 -5.23 7.63
N THR A 51 3.57 -4.62 6.85
CA THR A 51 4.68 -5.29 6.14
C THR A 51 5.92 -5.49 7.02
N HIS A 52 6.17 -4.56 7.94
CA HIS A 52 7.30 -4.54 8.87
C HIS A 52 6.87 -4.47 10.34
N PRO A 53 6.02 -5.40 10.82
CA PRO A 53 5.53 -5.37 12.21
C PRO A 53 6.67 -5.48 13.23
N GLU A 54 7.79 -6.12 12.87
CA GLU A 54 8.96 -6.19 13.73
C GLU A 54 9.66 -4.83 13.93
N ARG A 55 9.35 -3.80 13.13
CA ARG A 55 9.96 -2.46 13.22
C ARG A 55 9.08 -1.44 13.95
N VAL A 56 7.84 -1.80 14.31
CA VAL A 56 6.84 -0.84 14.82
C VAL A 56 6.38 -1.24 16.22
N ASP A 57 6.68 -0.41 17.21
CA ASP A 57 6.28 -0.62 18.61
C ASP A 57 4.81 -0.24 18.83
N ARG A 58 4.38 0.91 18.29
CA ARG A 58 3.01 1.45 18.40
C ARG A 58 2.66 2.35 17.22
N ILE A 59 1.37 2.57 17.03
CA ILE A 59 0.83 3.49 16.03
C ILE A 59 -0.08 4.51 16.70
N VAL A 60 0.06 5.78 16.32
CA VAL A 60 -0.87 6.86 16.66
C VAL A 60 -1.43 7.43 15.37
N LEU A 61 -2.75 7.34 15.20
CA LEU A 61 -3.46 7.88 14.06
C LEU A 61 -4.24 9.11 14.51
N VAL A 62 -4.02 10.26 13.88
CA VAL A 62 -4.72 11.52 14.21
C VAL A 62 -5.50 12.00 13.01
N ASN A 63 -6.82 12.20 13.18
CA ASN A 63 -7.74 12.62 12.11
C ASN A 63 -7.47 11.83 10.82
N ALA A 64 -7.39 10.51 10.91
CA ALA A 64 -6.84 9.64 9.86
C ALA A 64 -7.93 8.89 9.08
N TYR A 65 -7.55 8.32 7.94
CA TYR A 65 -8.42 7.46 7.13
C TYR A 65 -7.67 6.31 6.47
N GLY A 66 -8.38 5.21 6.20
CA GLY A 66 -7.89 4.11 5.38
C GLY A 66 -8.26 4.24 3.89
N ARG A 67 -9.32 5.01 3.59
CA ARG A 67 -9.78 5.35 2.24
C ARG A 67 -10.49 6.71 2.32
N LEU A 68 -10.32 7.56 1.31
CA LEU A 68 -11.00 8.86 1.28
C LEU A 68 -12.29 8.83 0.45
N SER A 69 -12.32 8.04 -0.63
CA SER A 69 -13.50 7.87 -1.49
C SER A 69 -14.56 6.96 -0.85
N ARG A 70 -15.85 7.29 -1.00
CA ARG A 70 -16.96 6.40 -0.60
C ARG A 70 -16.90 5.08 -1.37
N ALA A 71 -17.25 3.99 -0.70
CA ALA A 71 -17.52 2.68 -1.31
C ALA A 71 -18.80 2.08 -0.71
N PRO A 72 -19.42 1.05 -1.34
CA PRO A 72 -20.62 0.40 -0.80
C PRO A 72 -20.47 -0.11 0.64
N ASP A 73 -19.27 -0.60 0.97
CA ASP A 73 -18.84 -1.09 2.28
C ASP A 73 -18.12 -0.01 3.12
N TYR A 74 -18.05 1.23 2.61
CA TYR A 74 -17.34 2.34 3.24
C TYR A 74 -18.11 3.67 3.09
N PRO A 75 -19.17 3.87 3.90
CA PRO A 75 -19.99 5.08 3.83
C PRO A 75 -19.27 6.34 4.34
N ALA A 76 -18.19 6.17 5.11
CA ALA A 76 -17.39 7.26 5.69
C ALA A 76 -16.81 8.19 4.60
N GLY A 77 -16.39 7.64 3.46
CA GLY A 77 -15.74 8.41 2.41
C GLY A 77 -16.64 9.40 1.67
N PHE A 78 -15.98 10.25 0.89
CA PHE A 78 -16.59 11.28 0.04
C PHE A 78 -17.40 10.65 -1.11
N PRO A 79 -18.68 11.06 -1.30
CA PRO A 79 -19.45 10.68 -2.47
C PRO A 79 -18.75 11.09 -3.78
N PRO A 80 -18.92 10.34 -4.89
CA PRO A 80 -18.27 10.66 -6.17
C PRO A 80 -18.47 12.11 -6.62
N GLN A 81 -19.69 12.65 -6.47
CA GLN A 81 -20.01 14.01 -6.88
C GLN A 81 -19.25 15.06 -6.07
N LEU A 82 -19.03 14.81 -4.77
CA LEU A 82 -18.29 15.73 -3.91
C LEU A 82 -16.78 15.59 -4.14
N ARG A 83 -16.28 14.36 -4.30
CA ARG A 83 -14.90 14.09 -4.73
C ARG A 83 -14.56 14.84 -6.01
N ASP A 84 -15.38 14.71 -7.04
CA ASP A 84 -15.11 15.31 -8.35
C ASP A 84 -15.10 16.84 -8.27
N ARG A 85 -15.95 17.44 -7.41
CA ARG A 85 -15.89 18.89 -7.10
C ARG A 85 -14.58 19.27 -6.41
N ILE A 86 -14.18 18.53 -5.38
CA ILE A 86 -12.93 18.77 -4.63
C ILE A 86 -11.70 18.66 -5.55
N LEU A 87 -11.71 17.70 -6.48
CA LEU A 87 -10.63 17.53 -7.47
C LEU A 87 -10.60 18.65 -8.51
N ALA A 88 -11.74 19.30 -8.78
CA ALA A 88 -11.84 20.46 -9.65
C ALA A 88 -11.46 21.78 -8.94
N THR A 89 -11.56 21.84 -7.61
CA THR A 89 -11.20 23.02 -6.82
C THR A 89 -9.68 23.19 -6.72
N ALA A 90 -9.20 24.42 -6.89
CA ALA A 90 -7.77 24.72 -6.77
C ALA A 90 -7.23 24.39 -5.37
N TYR A 91 -5.96 23.97 -5.28
CA TYR A 91 -5.33 23.65 -3.99
C TYR A 91 -5.28 24.84 -3.03
N THR A 92 -5.20 26.06 -3.58
CA THR A 92 -5.07 27.31 -2.84
C THR A 92 -6.39 28.07 -2.75
N ASP A 93 -7.50 27.37 -2.96
CA ASP A 93 -8.84 27.92 -2.85
C ASP A 93 -9.16 28.29 -1.38
N PRO A 94 -9.60 29.52 -1.10
CA PRO A 94 -9.90 29.96 0.26
C PRO A 94 -11.00 29.16 0.97
N GLU A 95 -12.00 28.64 0.26
CA GLU A 95 -13.05 27.83 0.87
C GLU A 95 -12.50 26.45 1.27
N ALA A 96 -11.64 25.86 0.44
CA ALA A 96 -10.94 24.62 0.79
C ALA A 96 -10.00 24.81 2.00
N ALA A 97 -9.34 25.96 2.11
CA ALA A 97 -8.52 26.31 3.26
C ALA A 97 -9.36 26.50 4.55
N ALA A 98 -10.57 27.06 4.43
CA ALA A 98 -11.52 27.22 5.54
C ALA A 98 -11.92 25.88 6.16
N VAL A 99 -12.27 24.90 5.32
CA VAL A 99 -12.69 23.56 5.78
C VAL A 99 -11.59 22.85 6.57
N LEU A 100 -10.32 22.99 6.19
CA LEU A 100 -9.20 22.34 6.89
C LEU A 100 -8.84 23.01 8.23
N SER A 101 -9.22 24.27 8.43
CA SER A 101 -8.75 25.07 9.57
C SER A 101 -9.73 25.15 10.73
N GLY A 102 -10.93 24.58 10.58
CA GLY A 102 -12.04 24.74 11.54
C GLY A 102 -12.70 26.13 11.49
N VAL A 103 -13.86 26.24 12.15
CA VAL A 103 -14.70 27.46 12.16
C VAL A 103 -14.01 28.64 12.88
N ASP A 104 -13.09 28.36 13.81
CA ASP A 104 -12.41 29.36 14.64
C ASP A 104 -11.07 29.86 14.09
N GLY A 105 -10.73 29.50 12.85
CA GLY A 105 -9.53 30.00 12.17
C GLY A 105 -9.47 31.54 12.17
N THR A 106 -8.44 32.13 12.77
CA THR A 106 -8.25 33.58 12.68
C THR A 106 -7.92 33.98 11.23
N ARG A 107 -8.34 35.16 10.78
CA ARG A 107 -7.92 35.70 9.45
C ARG A 107 -6.39 35.65 9.28
N GLN A 108 -5.65 35.89 10.35
CA GLN A 108 -4.19 35.78 10.36
C GLN A 108 -3.70 34.37 10.06
N PHE A 109 -4.33 33.35 10.67
CA PHE A 109 -4.05 31.95 10.40
C PHE A 109 -4.37 31.59 8.94
N PHE A 110 -5.53 31.98 8.44
CA PHE A 110 -5.92 31.75 7.05
C PHE A 110 -4.92 32.32 6.04
N ASP A 111 -4.51 33.57 6.24
CA ASP A 111 -3.52 34.21 5.36
C ASP A 111 -2.16 33.49 5.43
N TRP A 112 -1.76 33.02 6.62
CA TRP A 112 -0.54 32.24 6.78
C TRP A 112 -0.63 30.87 6.11
N TRP A 113 -1.73 30.14 6.29
CA TRP A 113 -1.96 28.82 5.71
C TRP A 113 -1.97 28.86 4.18
N LEU A 114 -2.66 29.83 3.57
CA LEU A 114 -2.64 30.02 2.12
C LEU A 114 -1.24 30.34 1.59
N ARG A 115 -0.42 31.10 2.33
CA ARG A 115 0.99 31.32 1.96
C ARG A 115 1.79 30.02 2.06
N TYR A 116 1.63 29.26 3.14
CA TYR A 116 2.29 27.98 3.33
C TYR A 116 1.96 27.01 2.18
N GLN A 117 0.68 26.84 1.84
CA GLN A 117 0.23 26.00 0.72
C GLN A 117 0.86 26.38 -0.62
N ARG A 118 1.00 27.68 -0.91
CA ARG A 118 1.64 28.17 -2.14
C ARG A 118 3.15 27.93 -2.18
N GLN A 119 3.79 27.87 -1.02
CA GLN A 119 5.24 27.64 -0.90
C GLN A 119 5.57 26.14 -0.81
N SER A 120 4.65 25.31 -0.31
CA SER A 120 4.88 23.88 -0.10
C SER A 120 4.87 23.09 -1.41
N VAL A 121 3.94 23.38 -2.32
CA VAL A 121 3.75 22.57 -3.54
C VAL A 121 3.21 23.41 -4.69
N SER A 122 3.61 23.08 -5.94
CA SER A 122 3.03 23.74 -7.11
C SER A 122 1.58 23.28 -7.31
N PRO A 123 0.68 24.11 -7.87
CA PRO A 123 -0.72 23.72 -8.07
C PRO A 123 -0.91 22.43 -8.88
N GLY A 124 -0.06 22.21 -9.89
CA GLY A 124 -0.09 20.99 -10.72
C GLY A 124 0.26 19.74 -9.93
N VAL A 125 1.34 19.79 -9.14
CA VAL A 125 1.75 18.66 -8.28
C VAL A 125 0.70 18.40 -7.19
N ALA A 126 0.14 19.46 -6.59
CA ALA A 126 -0.90 19.33 -5.58
C ALA A 126 -2.16 18.63 -6.12
N ALA A 127 -2.55 18.91 -7.36
CA ALA A 127 -3.68 18.26 -8.01
C ALA A 127 -3.43 16.76 -8.24
N VAL A 128 -2.20 16.38 -8.63
CA VAL A 128 -1.82 14.97 -8.79
C VAL A 128 -1.81 14.25 -7.45
N MET A 129 -1.17 14.83 -6.42
CA MET A 129 -1.15 14.26 -5.07
C MET A 129 -2.56 14.10 -4.49
N ARG A 130 -3.43 15.11 -4.67
CA ARG A 130 -4.82 15.05 -4.21
C ARG A 130 -5.59 13.92 -4.90
N ARG A 131 -5.41 13.72 -6.21
CA ARG A 131 -6.02 12.60 -6.93
C ARG A 131 -5.56 11.27 -6.35
N MET A 132 -4.25 11.13 -6.13
CA MET A 132 -3.67 9.92 -5.52
C MET A 132 -4.29 9.63 -4.14
N MET A 133 -4.46 10.64 -3.28
CA MET A 133 -5.11 10.47 -1.96
C MET A 133 -6.54 9.91 -2.05
N PHE A 134 -7.30 10.24 -3.11
CA PHE A 134 -8.64 9.69 -3.31
C PHE A 134 -8.66 8.28 -3.89
N ASP A 135 -7.60 7.89 -4.58
CA ASP A 135 -7.47 6.58 -5.23
C ASP A 135 -6.88 5.51 -4.29
N VAL A 136 -6.03 5.92 -3.34
CA VAL A 136 -5.44 5.03 -2.34
C VAL A 136 -6.51 4.42 -1.42
N ASP A 137 -6.41 3.10 -1.23
CA ASP A 137 -7.23 2.34 -0.29
C ASP A 137 -6.37 1.31 0.45
N VAL A 138 -6.14 1.56 1.74
CA VAL A 138 -5.36 0.69 2.63
C VAL A 138 -6.26 -0.10 3.59
N ARG A 139 -7.59 -0.11 3.39
CA ARG A 139 -8.51 -0.82 4.30
C ARG A 139 -8.23 -2.32 4.37
N SER A 140 -7.70 -2.90 3.29
CA SER A 140 -7.33 -4.31 3.19
C SER A 140 -6.20 -4.73 4.14
N VAL A 141 -5.39 -3.79 4.62
CA VAL A 141 -4.23 -4.11 5.49
C VAL A 141 -4.52 -3.95 6.97
N LEU A 142 -5.66 -3.34 7.35
CA LEU A 142 -5.96 -2.95 8.73
C LEU A 142 -5.98 -4.15 9.69
N ALA A 143 -6.53 -5.28 9.25
CA ALA A 143 -6.61 -6.50 10.04
C ALA A 143 -5.24 -7.14 10.34
N SER A 144 -4.22 -6.79 9.54
CA SER A 144 -2.86 -7.30 9.66
C SER A 144 -1.96 -6.49 10.58
N ILE A 145 -2.47 -5.36 11.09
CA ILE A 145 -1.74 -4.51 12.02
C ILE A 145 -1.64 -5.22 13.37
N GLN A 146 -0.40 -5.42 13.83
CA GLN A 146 -0.08 -6.08 15.10
C GLN A 146 0.33 -5.10 16.21
N ALA A 147 0.78 -3.91 15.83
CA ALA A 147 1.18 -2.88 16.77
C ALA A 147 -0.05 -2.32 17.49
N PRO A 148 0.00 -2.14 18.84
CA PRO A 148 -0.99 -1.36 19.56
C PRO A 148 -1.23 -0.02 18.87
N THR A 149 -2.50 0.32 18.65
CA THR A 149 -2.88 1.49 17.86
C THR A 149 -3.81 2.38 18.65
N LEU A 150 -3.47 3.67 18.75
CA LEU A 150 -4.36 4.72 19.20
C LEU A 150 -4.91 5.46 17.98
N VAL A 151 -6.22 5.66 17.94
CA VAL A 151 -6.90 6.53 16.98
C VAL A 151 -7.45 7.71 17.76
N VAL A 152 -6.92 8.90 17.50
CA VAL A 152 -7.43 10.16 18.05
C VAL A 152 -8.13 10.94 16.93
N HIS A 153 -9.36 11.41 17.18
CA HIS A 153 -10.15 12.06 16.14
C HIS A 153 -10.97 13.23 16.69
N ARG A 154 -10.93 14.38 16.02
CA ARG A 154 -11.84 15.51 16.30
C ARG A 154 -13.27 15.18 15.85
N ARG A 155 -14.24 15.27 16.76
CA ARG A 155 -15.63 14.80 16.53
C ARG A 155 -16.30 15.51 15.35
N ASP A 156 -16.04 16.80 15.19
CA ASP A 156 -16.74 17.67 14.24
C ASP A 156 -15.89 18.01 13.00
N ASP A 157 -14.79 17.28 12.77
CA ASP A 157 -13.94 17.42 11.58
C ASP A 157 -14.76 17.28 10.29
N GLN A 158 -14.74 18.34 9.48
CA GLN A 158 -15.50 18.44 8.23
C GLN A 158 -14.75 17.90 7.01
N TRP A 159 -13.43 17.73 7.13
CA TRP A 159 -12.58 17.18 6.08
C TRP A 159 -12.46 15.67 6.23
N ILE A 160 -11.90 15.19 7.33
CA ILE A 160 -11.80 13.76 7.64
C ILE A 160 -12.79 13.49 8.76
N ARG A 161 -14.04 13.19 8.40
CA ARG A 161 -15.11 12.96 9.39
C ARG A 161 -14.75 11.86 10.39
N VAL A 162 -15.22 11.98 11.63
CA VAL A 162 -14.99 11.01 12.72
C VAL A 162 -15.33 9.55 12.37
N ASP A 163 -16.25 9.33 11.42
CA ASP A 163 -16.57 7.99 10.91
C ASP A 163 -15.35 7.27 10.29
N HIS A 164 -14.36 8.01 9.77
CA HIS A 164 -13.10 7.43 9.31
C HIS A 164 -12.29 6.85 10.47
N GLY A 165 -12.15 7.59 11.57
CA GLY A 165 -11.47 7.13 12.79
C GLY A 165 -12.19 5.95 13.43
N ARG A 166 -13.51 6.02 13.55
CA ARG A 166 -14.34 4.89 14.02
C ARG A 166 -14.14 3.63 13.18
N TYR A 167 -14.09 3.77 11.86
CA TYR A 167 -13.82 2.64 10.98
C TYR A 167 -12.43 2.06 11.22
N LEU A 168 -11.38 2.89 11.32
CA LEU A 168 -10.02 2.44 11.60
C LEU A 168 -9.97 1.66 12.93
N ALA A 169 -10.52 2.23 14.00
CA ALA A 169 -10.55 1.57 15.31
C ALA A 169 -11.32 0.25 15.31
N ALA A 170 -12.40 0.14 14.52
CA ALA A 170 -13.19 -1.08 14.41
C ALA A 170 -12.50 -2.20 13.60
N HIS A 171 -11.54 -1.86 12.72
CA HIS A 171 -10.91 -2.82 11.79
C HIS A 171 -9.43 -3.09 12.11
N ILE A 172 -8.81 -2.30 12.99
CA ILE A 172 -7.47 -2.54 13.51
C ILE A 172 -7.58 -3.34 14.82
N PRO A 173 -6.97 -4.53 14.92
CA PRO A 173 -7.04 -5.36 16.12
C PRO A 173 -6.55 -4.63 17.36
N GLY A 174 -7.42 -4.50 18.37
CA GLY A 174 -7.07 -3.91 19.66
C GLY A 174 -6.82 -2.41 19.63
N ALA A 175 -7.27 -1.69 18.60
CA ALA A 175 -7.15 -0.24 18.55
C ALA A 175 -8.03 0.45 19.61
N GLU A 176 -7.50 1.51 20.21
CA GLU A 176 -8.21 2.41 21.11
C GLU A 176 -8.67 3.64 20.32
N LEU A 177 -9.95 4.04 20.47
CA LEU A 177 -10.48 5.26 19.89
C LEU A 177 -10.69 6.31 20.98
N VAL A 178 -10.12 7.50 20.77
CA VAL A 178 -10.38 8.70 21.56
C VAL A 178 -10.95 9.78 20.66
N GLU A 179 -12.21 10.14 20.89
CA GLU A 179 -12.86 11.25 20.20
C GLU A 179 -12.73 12.52 21.03
N LEU A 180 -12.05 13.53 20.48
CA LEU A 180 -11.89 14.84 21.11
C LEU A 180 -12.92 15.82 20.56
N ASP A 181 -13.31 16.81 21.36
CA ASP A 181 -14.14 17.92 20.88
C ASP A 181 -13.33 18.79 19.89
N GLY A 182 -14.01 19.46 18.95
CA GLY A 182 -13.39 20.33 17.93
C GLY A 182 -13.63 19.86 16.50
N ASP A 183 -13.32 20.74 15.54
CA ASP A 183 -13.57 20.57 14.10
C ASP A 183 -12.30 20.70 13.24
N GLU A 184 -11.13 20.83 13.86
CA GLU A 184 -9.88 21.07 13.17
C GLU A 184 -9.25 19.78 12.64
N ASP A 185 -9.09 19.70 11.31
CA ASP A 185 -8.34 18.60 10.66
C ASP A 185 -6.83 18.68 10.99
N LEU A 186 -6.31 19.91 11.07
CA LEU A 186 -4.91 20.18 11.37
C LEU A 186 -4.60 19.91 12.85
N PHE A 187 -3.85 18.84 13.12
CA PHE A 187 -3.51 18.38 14.48
C PHE A 187 -2.83 19.41 15.39
N PHE A 188 -2.25 20.48 14.82
CA PHE A 188 -1.59 21.56 15.56
C PHE A 188 -2.52 22.76 15.83
N GLN A 189 -3.83 22.62 15.61
CA GLN A 189 -4.86 23.59 15.96
C GLN A 189 -5.84 23.04 17.01
N GLY A 190 -6.65 23.94 17.58
CA GLY A 190 -7.59 23.64 18.65
C GLY A 190 -6.89 23.38 19.99
N ASP A 191 -7.46 22.48 20.79
CA ASP A 191 -6.87 22.03 22.06
C ASP A 191 -5.73 21.01 21.80
N VAL A 192 -4.55 21.53 21.50
CA VAL A 192 -3.35 20.72 21.22
C VAL A 192 -2.83 20.04 22.50
N ASP A 193 -3.03 20.65 23.66
CA ASP A 193 -2.56 20.09 24.94
C ASP A 193 -3.35 18.81 25.29
N GLU A 194 -4.66 18.79 25.05
CA GLU A 194 -5.49 17.58 25.20
C GLU A 194 -5.06 16.46 24.23
N LEU A 195 -4.82 16.81 22.95
CA LEU A 195 -4.33 15.88 21.95
C LEU A 195 -2.98 15.26 22.38
N LEU A 196 -1.99 16.11 22.70
CA LEU A 196 -0.67 15.65 23.10
C LEU A 196 -0.71 14.86 24.41
N GLY A 197 -1.52 15.27 25.39
CA GLY A 197 -1.72 14.53 26.63
C GLY A 197 -2.22 13.11 26.38
N THR A 198 -3.19 12.96 25.46
CA THR A 198 -3.72 11.65 25.04
C THR A 198 -2.63 10.80 24.38
N VAL A 199 -1.87 11.38 23.44
CA VAL A 199 -0.77 10.70 22.76
C VAL A 199 0.32 10.28 23.76
N GLU A 200 0.75 11.16 24.65
CA GLU A 200 1.75 10.86 25.68
C GLU A 200 1.30 9.74 26.61
N GLN A 201 0.04 9.76 27.04
CA GLN A 201 -0.52 8.73 27.92
C GLN A 201 -0.42 7.34 27.26
N PHE A 202 -0.76 7.24 25.98
CA PHE A 202 -0.67 6.01 25.22
C PHE A 202 0.78 5.54 25.05
N LEU A 203 1.70 6.45 24.68
CA LEU A 203 3.11 6.13 24.46
C LEU A 203 3.84 5.69 25.75
N ARG A 204 3.36 6.12 26.93
CA ARG A 204 3.88 5.69 28.24
C ARG A 204 3.53 4.24 28.60
N GLY A 205 2.65 3.57 27.84
CA GLY A 205 2.27 2.17 28.03
C GLY A 205 3.44 1.19 27.84
N VAL A 206 3.24 -0.10 28.13
CA VAL A 206 4.30 -1.13 28.00
C VAL A 206 4.56 -1.47 26.53
N ARG A 207 5.84 -1.47 26.12
CA ARG A 207 6.28 -1.96 24.80
C ARG A 207 6.13 -3.47 24.73
N ARG A 208 5.53 -3.99 23.66
CA ARG A 208 5.48 -5.43 23.38
C ARG A 208 6.17 -5.69 22.05
N PRO A 209 7.41 -6.21 22.05
CA PRO A 209 8.02 -6.64 20.80
C PRO A 209 7.17 -7.75 20.20
N VAL A 210 6.75 -7.56 18.95
CA VAL A 210 6.01 -8.54 18.18
C VAL A 210 7.01 -9.51 17.57
N GLU A 211 7.06 -10.76 18.05
CA GLU A 211 7.65 -11.85 17.27
C GLU A 211 6.70 -12.14 16.11
N ALA A 212 6.90 -11.45 14.99
CA ALA A 212 5.98 -11.50 13.86
C ALA A 212 6.12 -12.82 13.09
N GLU A 213 5.43 -13.86 13.54
CA GLU A 213 5.24 -15.10 12.77
C GLU A 213 4.41 -14.86 11.51
N ARG A 214 3.56 -13.82 11.52
CA ARG A 214 2.72 -13.39 10.39
C ARG A 214 3.09 -11.98 9.97
N VAL A 215 3.16 -11.75 8.67
CA VAL A 215 3.35 -10.41 8.09
C VAL A 215 2.48 -10.26 6.85
N LEU A 216 2.14 -9.02 6.49
CA LEU A 216 1.65 -8.73 5.16
C LEU A 216 2.83 -8.81 4.16
N ALA A 217 2.62 -9.47 3.02
CA ALA A 217 3.60 -9.49 1.94
C ALA A 217 2.92 -9.50 0.57
N THR A 218 3.62 -8.98 -0.43
CA THR A 218 3.27 -9.18 -1.83
C THR A 218 3.87 -10.49 -2.31
N ILE A 219 3.02 -11.39 -2.79
CA ILE A 219 3.36 -12.73 -3.25
C ILE A 219 3.28 -12.76 -4.77
N MET A 220 4.35 -13.20 -5.42
CA MET A 220 4.41 -13.43 -6.86
C MET A 220 4.63 -14.92 -7.12
N PHE A 221 3.80 -15.47 -8.02
CA PHE A 221 4.05 -16.75 -8.66
C PHE A 221 4.32 -16.56 -10.15
N THR A 222 5.28 -17.29 -10.69
CA THR A 222 5.48 -17.45 -12.15
C THR A 222 5.44 -18.92 -12.53
N ASP A 223 5.14 -19.21 -13.79
CA ASP A 223 5.11 -20.56 -14.35
C ASP A 223 5.43 -20.51 -15.86
N LEU A 224 6.22 -21.47 -16.36
CA LEU A 224 6.50 -21.58 -17.79
C LEU A 224 5.30 -22.19 -18.52
N VAL A 225 4.87 -21.53 -19.59
CA VAL A 225 3.77 -22.01 -20.43
C VAL A 225 4.29 -23.09 -21.37
N GLY A 226 3.65 -24.27 -21.32
CA GLY A 226 3.95 -25.35 -22.26
C GLY A 226 5.33 -25.97 -22.09
N SER A 227 5.90 -25.92 -20.88
CA SER A 227 7.22 -26.46 -20.57
C SER A 227 7.35 -27.96 -20.86
N THR A 228 6.32 -28.76 -20.58
CA THR A 228 6.35 -30.21 -20.82
C THR A 228 6.48 -30.57 -22.31
N PRO A 229 5.63 -30.04 -23.22
CA PRO A 229 5.84 -30.19 -24.67
C PRO A 229 7.19 -29.66 -25.15
N LEU A 230 7.64 -28.52 -24.62
CA LEU A 230 8.90 -27.89 -25.03
C LEU A 230 10.11 -28.76 -24.65
N ALA A 231 10.13 -29.28 -23.42
CA ALA A 231 11.17 -30.19 -22.92
C ALA A 231 11.27 -31.45 -23.79
N ALA A 232 10.12 -32.07 -24.12
CA ALA A 232 10.07 -33.25 -24.97
C ALA A 232 10.59 -32.99 -26.40
N GLY A 233 10.39 -31.78 -26.94
CA GLY A 233 10.86 -31.41 -28.28
C GLY A 233 12.35 -31.03 -28.35
N LEU A 234 12.93 -30.47 -27.29
CA LEU A 234 14.32 -30.01 -27.25
C LEU A 234 15.32 -31.08 -26.81
N GLY A 235 14.86 -32.08 -26.04
CA GLY A 235 15.72 -33.07 -25.39
C GLY A 235 16.41 -32.55 -24.13
N ASP A 236 16.77 -33.46 -23.23
CA ASP A 236 17.14 -33.16 -21.84
C ASP A 236 18.31 -32.18 -21.68
N SER A 237 19.35 -32.27 -22.52
CA SER A 237 20.53 -31.41 -22.40
C SER A 237 20.23 -29.95 -22.73
N ARG A 238 19.49 -29.71 -23.82
CA ARG A 238 19.12 -28.37 -24.25
C ARG A 238 18.04 -27.77 -23.35
N TRP A 239 17.11 -28.60 -22.89
CA TRP A 239 16.11 -28.19 -21.90
C TRP A 239 16.76 -27.77 -20.58
N ARG A 240 17.75 -28.52 -20.09
CA ARG A 240 18.48 -28.16 -18.86
C ARG A 240 19.18 -26.81 -18.97
N GLN A 241 19.89 -26.57 -20.09
CA GLN A 241 20.54 -25.27 -20.29
C GLN A 241 19.53 -24.12 -20.32
N LEU A 242 18.37 -24.33 -20.94
CA LEU A 242 17.31 -23.33 -21.00
C LEU A 242 16.67 -23.08 -19.61
N LEU A 243 16.62 -24.11 -18.75
CA LEU A 243 16.21 -23.97 -17.36
C LEU A 243 17.26 -23.25 -16.50
N ASP A 244 18.55 -23.49 -16.74
CA ASP A 244 19.63 -22.76 -16.06
C ASP A 244 19.55 -21.26 -16.41
N ASP A 245 19.38 -20.92 -17.69
CA ASP A 245 19.18 -19.53 -18.14
C ASP A 245 17.90 -18.91 -17.54
N HIS A 246 16.83 -19.69 -17.43
CA HIS A 246 15.59 -19.26 -16.78
C HIS A 246 15.81 -18.91 -15.30
N ASP A 247 16.44 -19.79 -14.54
CA ASP A 247 16.65 -19.63 -13.11
C ASP A 247 17.53 -18.40 -12.81
N ASP A 248 18.58 -18.17 -13.62
CA ASP A 248 19.47 -17.02 -13.54
C ASP A 248 18.73 -15.70 -13.83
N ILE A 249 17.91 -15.66 -14.89
CA ILE A 249 17.11 -14.47 -15.23
C ILE A 249 16.13 -14.18 -14.10
N VAL A 250 15.39 -15.18 -13.64
CA VAL A 250 14.37 -15.00 -12.61
C VAL A 250 14.99 -14.53 -11.29
N GLU A 251 16.07 -15.16 -10.84
CA GLU A 251 16.72 -14.79 -9.57
C GLU A 251 17.32 -13.38 -9.61
N ARG A 252 18.01 -13.04 -10.70
CA ARG A 252 18.55 -11.68 -10.90
C ARG A 252 17.44 -10.65 -10.92
N THR A 253 16.36 -10.89 -11.66
CA THR A 253 15.30 -9.90 -11.85
C THR A 253 14.46 -9.71 -10.60
N ILE A 254 14.17 -10.78 -9.84
CA ILE A 254 13.56 -10.68 -8.51
C ILE A 254 14.42 -9.83 -7.57
N THR A 255 15.72 -10.12 -7.50
CA THR A 255 16.66 -9.41 -6.61
C THR A 255 16.80 -7.94 -6.99
N ALA A 256 16.88 -7.64 -8.29
CA ALA A 256 16.99 -6.26 -8.80
C ALA A 256 15.77 -5.39 -8.45
N HIS A 257 14.61 -6.02 -8.22
CA HIS A 257 13.38 -5.36 -7.78
C HIS A 257 13.14 -5.50 -6.26
N GLY A 258 14.17 -5.82 -5.47
CA GLY A 258 14.09 -5.92 -4.01
C GLY A 258 13.24 -7.10 -3.51
N GLY A 259 12.90 -8.05 -4.38
CA GLY A 259 12.19 -9.27 -3.99
C GLY A 259 13.14 -10.34 -3.46
N ARG A 260 12.55 -11.37 -2.87
CA ARG A 260 13.25 -12.57 -2.41
C ARG A 260 12.57 -13.81 -2.97
N LYS A 261 13.32 -14.61 -3.74
CA LYS A 261 12.89 -15.95 -4.17
C LYS A 261 12.80 -16.85 -2.93
N ILE A 262 11.65 -17.51 -2.75
CA ILE A 262 11.40 -18.39 -1.61
C ILE A 262 11.59 -19.85 -2.01
N ASN A 263 10.93 -20.27 -3.09
CA ASN A 263 10.93 -21.66 -3.51
C ASN A 263 10.70 -21.78 -5.03
N THR A 264 11.05 -22.93 -5.57
CA THR A 264 10.83 -23.32 -6.96
C THR A 264 10.10 -24.65 -6.98
N THR A 265 9.04 -24.76 -7.78
CA THR A 265 8.29 -26.02 -7.99
C THR A 265 8.44 -26.45 -9.44
N GLY A 266 9.58 -27.07 -9.76
CA GLY A 266 9.94 -27.38 -11.15
C GLY A 266 10.37 -26.12 -11.89
N ASP A 267 9.53 -25.64 -12.79
CA ASP A 267 9.68 -24.42 -13.58
C ASP A 267 8.86 -23.23 -13.02
N GLY A 268 8.03 -23.47 -12.01
CA GLY A 268 7.31 -22.41 -11.31
C GLY A 268 8.12 -21.78 -10.18
N VAL A 269 8.02 -20.47 -10.00
CA VAL A 269 8.77 -19.73 -8.97
C VAL A 269 7.82 -19.01 -8.02
N LEU A 270 8.13 -19.06 -6.72
CA LEU A 270 7.49 -18.28 -5.66
C LEU A 270 8.47 -17.23 -5.12
N ALA A 271 8.05 -15.97 -5.14
CA ALA A 271 8.81 -14.85 -4.60
C ALA A 271 7.94 -13.95 -3.70
N LEU A 272 8.59 -13.30 -2.73
CA LEU A 272 7.98 -12.28 -1.89
C LEU A 272 8.61 -10.91 -2.11
N PHE A 273 7.78 -9.88 -2.03
CA PHE A 273 8.17 -8.48 -2.08
C PHE A 273 7.52 -7.74 -0.91
N ASP A 274 8.23 -6.75 -0.39
CA ASP A 274 7.77 -5.76 0.61
C ASP A 274 7.01 -4.60 -0.05
N GLY A 275 6.96 -4.54 -1.38
CA GLY A 275 6.13 -3.59 -2.10
C GLY A 275 5.53 -4.12 -3.40
N THR A 276 4.34 -3.59 -3.70
CA THR A 276 3.40 -4.20 -4.63
C THR A 276 3.70 -3.87 -6.09
N ALA A 277 4.12 -2.64 -6.38
CA ALA A 277 4.47 -2.23 -7.74
C ALA A 277 5.79 -2.88 -8.18
N ARG A 278 6.76 -3.04 -7.25
CA ARG A 278 8.01 -3.79 -7.51
C ARG A 278 7.74 -5.22 -7.98
N ALA A 279 6.80 -5.94 -7.36
CA ALA A 279 6.44 -7.30 -7.76
C ALA A 279 5.86 -7.36 -9.19
N ILE A 280 4.98 -6.41 -9.57
CA ILE A 280 4.41 -6.35 -10.92
C ILE A 280 5.50 -6.04 -11.95
N ARG A 281 6.38 -5.07 -11.66
CA ARG A 281 7.50 -4.70 -12.55
C ARG A 281 8.48 -5.86 -12.71
N ALA A 282 8.78 -6.59 -11.63
CA ALA A 282 9.59 -7.80 -11.68
C ALA A 282 8.94 -8.88 -12.57
N ALA A 283 7.64 -9.14 -12.42
CA ALA A 283 6.92 -10.10 -13.25
C ALA A 283 6.96 -9.74 -14.74
N ALA A 284 6.78 -8.46 -15.07
CA ALA A 284 6.85 -7.97 -16.44
C ALA A 284 8.26 -8.11 -17.03
N ALA A 285 9.29 -7.73 -16.27
CA ALA A 285 10.68 -7.88 -16.68
C ALA A 285 11.06 -9.36 -16.91
N ILE A 286 10.65 -10.26 -16.00
CA ILE A 286 10.84 -11.71 -16.17
C ILE A 286 10.18 -12.19 -17.46
N ARG A 287 8.94 -11.79 -17.71
CA ARG A 287 8.22 -12.13 -18.95
C ARG A 287 8.99 -11.69 -20.20
N ASP A 288 9.46 -10.46 -20.23
CA ASP A 288 10.10 -9.90 -21.41
C ASP A 288 11.49 -10.53 -21.65
N GLU A 289 12.28 -10.71 -20.60
CA GLU A 289 13.61 -11.33 -20.68
C GLU A 289 13.54 -12.81 -21.07
N LEU A 290 12.60 -13.58 -20.50
CA LEU A 290 12.38 -14.97 -20.89
C LEU A 290 11.79 -15.08 -22.31
N GLY A 291 10.94 -14.14 -22.70
CA GLY A 291 10.42 -14.02 -24.06
C GLY A 291 11.53 -13.89 -25.11
N ALA A 292 12.61 -13.16 -24.79
CA ALA A 292 13.75 -12.97 -25.67
C ALA A 292 14.55 -14.26 -25.94
N ILE A 293 14.50 -15.24 -25.03
CA ILE A 293 15.11 -16.57 -25.19
C ILE A 293 14.11 -17.64 -25.66
N GLY A 294 12.91 -17.24 -26.06
CA GLY A 294 11.88 -18.12 -26.62
C GLY A 294 11.04 -18.87 -25.59
N LEU A 295 11.08 -18.45 -24.31
CA LEU A 295 10.22 -18.97 -23.26
C LEU A 295 9.01 -18.05 -23.05
N GLN A 296 7.84 -18.64 -22.81
CA GLN A 296 6.67 -17.90 -22.39
C GLN A 296 6.38 -18.20 -20.93
N VAL A 297 6.09 -17.16 -20.16
CA VAL A 297 5.66 -17.28 -18.77
C VAL A 297 4.33 -16.63 -18.55
N ARG A 298 3.66 -17.06 -17.50
CA ARG A 298 2.53 -16.37 -16.90
C ARG A 298 2.86 -16.06 -15.45
N ALA A 299 2.27 -15.00 -14.92
CA ALA A 299 2.50 -14.58 -13.54
C ALA A 299 1.19 -14.22 -12.81
N GLY A 300 1.17 -14.46 -11.51
CA GLY A 300 0.11 -14.03 -10.60
C GLY A 300 0.68 -13.27 -9.42
N VAL A 301 0.09 -12.11 -9.09
CA VAL A 301 0.49 -11.28 -7.96
C VAL A 301 -0.69 -11.06 -7.02
N HIS A 302 -0.45 -11.22 -5.72
CA HIS A 302 -1.43 -10.99 -4.66
C HIS A 302 -0.77 -10.41 -3.42
N VAL A 303 -1.53 -9.67 -2.60
CA VAL A 303 -1.08 -9.16 -1.30
C VAL A 303 -1.94 -9.81 -0.23
N GLY A 304 -1.30 -10.36 0.80
CA GLY A 304 -2.00 -10.93 1.94
C GLY A 304 -1.05 -11.39 3.05
N GLU A 305 -1.62 -11.85 4.15
CA GLU A 305 -0.84 -12.35 5.28
C GLU A 305 -0.16 -13.68 4.96
N VAL A 306 1.12 -13.75 5.29
CA VAL A 306 1.94 -14.95 5.18
C VAL A 306 2.56 -15.30 6.52
N GLU A 307 2.59 -16.59 6.82
CA GLU A 307 3.34 -17.15 7.94
C GLU A 307 4.80 -17.32 7.51
N ARG A 308 5.71 -16.54 8.09
CA ARG A 308 7.14 -16.64 7.79
C ARG A 308 7.73 -17.85 8.52
N ARG A 309 8.27 -18.80 7.76
CA ARG A 309 9.11 -19.90 8.29
C ARG A 309 10.55 -19.69 7.85
N ARG A 310 11.50 -20.37 8.49
CA ARG A 310 12.95 -20.17 8.26
C ARG A 310 13.38 -20.24 6.79
N LEU A 311 12.73 -21.09 5.97
CA LEU A 311 13.07 -21.32 4.56
C LEU A 311 11.84 -21.36 3.64
N ASP A 312 10.65 -21.05 4.14
CA ASP A 312 9.41 -21.19 3.39
C ASP A 312 8.33 -20.23 3.91
N VAL A 313 7.23 -20.08 3.17
CA VAL A 313 6.10 -19.25 3.55
C VAL A 313 4.80 -20.04 3.47
N GLY A 314 3.97 -19.89 4.50
CA GLY A 314 2.65 -20.51 4.58
C GLY A 314 1.53 -19.47 4.52
N GLY A 315 0.30 -19.93 4.34
CA GLY A 315 -0.90 -19.10 4.47
C GLY A 315 -1.84 -19.20 3.27
N ILE A 316 -3.10 -18.83 3.50
CA ILE A 316 -4.14 -18.82 2.45
C ILE A 316 -3.75 -17.88 1.29
N ALA A 317 -3.07 -16.77 1.59
CA ALA A 317 -2.63 -15.79 0.60
C ALA A 317 -1.68 -16.40 -0.44
N VAL A 318 -0.79 -17.33 -0.03
CA VAL A 318 0.12 -18.03 -0.94
C VAL A 318 -0.69 -18.88 -1.94
N ASN A 319 -1.71 -19.59 -1.44
CA ASN A 319 -2.59 -20.39 -2.31
C ASN A 319 -3.42 -19.50 -3.25
N ILE A 320 -3.92 -18.36 -2.78
CA ILE A 320 -4.63 -17.38 -3.60
C ILE A 320 -3.74 -16.89 -4.74
N ALA A 321 -2.50 -16.49 -4.44
CA ALA A 321 -1.55 -16.02 -5.45
C ALA A 321 -1.28 -17.08 -6.53
N ALA A 322 -1.08 -18.34 -6.12
CA ALA A 322 -0.90 -19.46 -7.05
C ALA A 322 -2.13 -19.69 -7.95
N ARG A 323 -3.35 -19.54 -7.40
CA ARG A 323 -4.60 -19.65 -8.18
C ARG A 323 -4.79 -18.48 -9.13
N ILE A 324 -4.45 -17.26 -8.72
CA ILE A 324 -4.46 -16.09 -9.60
C ILE A 324 -3.51 -16.28 -10.79
N MET A 325 -2.30 -16.80 -10.56
CA MET A 325 -1.36 -17.16 -11.63
C MET A 325 -1.95 -18.21 -12.57
N SER A 326 -2.67 -19.20 -12.03
CA SER A 326 -3.26 -20.27 -12.83
C SER A 326 -4.33 -19.77 -13.82
N GLU A 327 -5.02 -18.68 -13.47
CA GLU A 327 -6.01 -17.99 -14.33
C GLU A 327 -5.37 -17.06 -15.37
N ALA A 328 -4.05 -16.83 -15.30
CA ALA A 328 -3.32 -15.96 -16.20
C ALA A 328 -3.07 -16.64 -17.57
N ALA A 329 -3.27 -15.87 -18.63
CA ALA A 329 -2.89 -16.29 -19.98
C ALA A 329 -1.36 -16.26 -20.18
N ALA A 330 -0.88 -16.86 -21.27
CA ALA A 330 0.53 -16.79 -21.63
C ALA A 330 0.97 -15.34 -21.85
N GLY A 331 2.07 -14.94 -21.23
CA GLY A 331 2.57 -13.57 -21.24
C GLY A 331 1.78 -12.58 -20.36
N GLU A 332 0.81 -13.05 -19.58
CA GLU A 332 -0.02 -12.17 -18.76
C GLU A 332 0.48 -12.11 -17.30
N VAL A 333 0.48 -10.90 -16.74
CA VAL A 333 0.64 -10.67 -15.30
C VAL A 333 -0.75 -10.41 -14.71
N ARG A 334 -1.30 -11.42 -14.02
CA ARG A 334 -2.63 -11.35 -13.40
C ARG A 334 -2.51 -10.91 -11.95
N VAL A 335 -3.40 -10.03 -11.50
CA VAL A 335 -3.38 -9.48 -10.14
C VAL A 335 -4.77 -9.45 -9.49
N SER A 336 -4.81 -9.50 -8.17
CA SER A 336 -6.04 -9.28 -7.38
C SER A 336 -6.42 -7.80 -7.25
N ARG A 337 -7.68 -7.50 -6.90
CA ARG A 337 -8.13 -6.14 -6.53
C ARG A 337 -7.25 -5.44 -5.49
N VAL A 338 -6.84 -6.15 -4.43
CA VAL A 338 -6.00 -5.58 -3.36
C VAL A 338 -4.67 -5.04 -3.91
N VAL A 339 -4.09 -5.74 -4.88
CA VAL A 339 -2.85 -5.30 -5.53
C VAL A 339 -3.08 -4.00 -6.29
N ARG A 340 -4.15 -3.91 -7.08
CA ARG A 340 -4.53 -2.70 -7.83
C ARG A 340 -4.71 -1.50 -6.90
N ASP A 341 -5.37 -1.71 -5.77
CA ASP A 341 -5.71 -0.65 -4.82
C ASP A 341 -4.48 -0.11 -4.05
N LEU A 342 -3.47 -0.97 -3.81
CA LEU A 342 -2.22 -0.60 -3.13
C LEU A 342 -1.16 0.04 -4.04
N VAL A 343 -1.33 -0.01 -5.37
CA VAL A 343 -0.38 0.59 -6.34
C VAL A 343 -0.92 1.87 -6.97
N ALA A 344 -1.90 2.51 -6.36
CA ALA A 344 -2.39 3.82 -6.78
C ALA A 344 -1.22 4.83 -6.87
N GLY A 345 -1.12 5.54 -8.00
CA GLY A 345 -0.04 6.50 -8.27
C GLY A 345 1.22 5.90 -8.92
N SER A 346 1.36 4.58 -9.00
CA SER A 346 2.57 3.91 -9.57
C SER A 346 2.73 4.00 -11.10
N GLY A 347 1.74 4.57 -11.79
CA GLY A 347 1.66 4.59 -13.27
C GLY A 347 1.24 3.28 -13.92
N LEU A 348 1.02 2.22 -13.13
CA LEU A 348 0.57 0.92 -13.63
C LEU A 348 -0.88 0.99 -14.11
N VAL A 349 -1.14 0.39 -15.28
CA VAL A 349 -2.48 0.32 -15.90
C VAL A 349 -3.02 -1.09 -15.79
N PHE A 350 -4.33 -1.21 -15.57
CA PHE A 350 -5.00 -2.49 -15.34
C PHE A 350 -6.20 -2.66 -16.26
N MET A 351 -6.34 -3.85 -16.82
CA MET A 351 -7.53 -4.28 -17.56
C MET A 351 -8.34 -5.25 -16.72
N GLU A 352 -9.64 -5.01 -16.58
CA GLU A 352 -10.55 -5.92 -15.88
C GLU A 352 -10.59 -7.29 -16.56
N ARG A 353 -10.60 -8.34 -15.75
CA ARG A 353 -10.78 -9.75 -16.16
C ARG A 353 -12.01 -10.40 -15.54
N GLY A 354 -12.78 -9.62 -14.79
CA GLY A 354 -14.02 -10.05 -14.14
C GLY A 354 -13.81 -10.67 -12.77
N VAL A 355 -14.92 -11.19 -12.24
CA VAL A 355 -15.00 -11.84 -10.93
C VAL A 355 -14.99 -13.35 -11.13
N THR A 356 -14.19 -14.07 -10.33
CA THR A 356 -14.06 -15.53 -10.40
C THR A 356 -13.99 -16.16 -9.01
N GLU A 357 -14.45 -17.40 -8.89
CA GLU A 357 -14.19 -18.23 -7.72
C GLU A 357 -12.90 -19.02 -7.94
N LEU A 358 -11.92 -18.83 -7.05
CA LEU A 358 -10.65 -19.55 -7.14
C LEU A 358 -10.79 -20.94 -6.54
N LYS A 359 -10.37 -21.97 -7.27
CA LYS A 359 -10.50 -23.37 -6.83
C LYS A 359 -9.87 -23.60 -5.44
N GLY A 360 -10.72 -23.98 -4.49
CA GLY A 360 -10.33 -24.31 -3.11
C GLY A 360 -10.10 -23.10 -2.21
N VAL A 361 -10.49 -21.90 -2.64
CA VAL A 361 -10.45 -20.67 -1.85
C VAL A 361 -11.88 -20.13 -1.72
N PRO A 362 -12.39 -19.90 -0.50
CA PRO A 362 -13.71 -19.30 -0.31
C PRO A 362 -13.77 -17.86 -0.83
N GLY A 363 -14.90 -17.51 -1.46
CA GLY A 363 -15.21 -16.15 -1.87
C GLY A 363 -14.96 -15.87 -3.35
N GLU A 364 -15.44 -14.71 -3.77
CA GLU A 364 -15.30 -14.18 -5.12
C GLU A 364 -14.10 -13.24 -5.22
N PHE A 365 -13.32 -13.37 -6.29
CA PHE A 365 -12.11 -12.59 -6.53
C PHE A 365 -12.25 -11.83 -7.84
N GLU A 366 -12.19 -10.50 -7.75
CA GLU A 366 -12.05 -9.68 -8.94
C GLU A 366 -10.58 -9.62 -9.36
N LEU A 367 -10.33 -9.95 -10.63
CA LEU A 367 -9.00 -10.06 -11.20
C LEU A 367 -8.76 -9.00 -12.28
N PHE A 368 -7.50 -8.63 -12.42
CA PHE A 368 -7.03 -7.64 -13.38
C PHE A 368 -5.78 -8.15 -14.08
N ALA A 369 -5.60 -7.79 -15.35
CA ALA A 369 -4.34 -7.95 -16.05
C ALA A 369 -3.57 -6.63 -16.01
N ALA A 370 -2.33 -6.66 -15.54
CA ALA A 370 -1.46 -5.49 -15.62
C ALA A 370 -1.02 -5.28 -17.08
N ALA A 371 -1.26 -4.08 -17.60
CA ALA A 371 -0.79 -3.63 -18.91
C ALA A 371 0.60 -3.00 -18.73
N VAL A 372 1.59 -3.88 -18.58
CA VAL A 372 3.01 -3.55 -18.37
C VAL A 372 3.87 -4.21 -19.42
#